data_AF-A0AAN7UQR8-F1
#
_entry.id   AF-A0AAN7UQR8-F1
#
_cell.length_a   1.000
_cell.length_b   1.000
_cell.length_c   1.000
_cell.angle_alpha   90.00
_cell.angle_beta   90.00
_cell.angle_gamma   90.00
#
_symmetry.space_group_name_H-M   'P 1'
#
loop_
_entity.id
_entity.type
_entity.pdbx_description
1 polymer ?
#
loop_
_entity_poly.entity_id
_entity_poly.type
_entity_poly.pdbx_seq_one_letter_code
_entity_poly.pdbx_strand_id
1 'polypeptide(L)'
;MQDDHRQDQLYIDFDYLENFVATEELARRENIEAQKPSRVFSTLRNDHKDGHDEPMVTTDGDIIYVPSTSSDAEEKLSKPSQDTGLEPGIGPVDKEHMDPNRFSFFSSAWESTIHAAEFGDLVLPGEDLRGLFTFPRGEPDGVWWLNVNRPTEEEVRTLCKAFGVHPLTIEDITTQEAREKIEIFSSYYFACFRSFNVVQDEDGPDYEPFNIYVLVWREGTLSFSFQPNSHAPKSESELST
;
A
#
# COMPACT_ATOMS: atom_id res chain seq x y z
N MET A 1 47.46 -0.75 10.26
CA MET A 1 46.63 -1.80 9.63
C MET A 1 45.24 -1.84 10.29
N GLN A 2 44.60 -0.67 10.46
CA GLN A 2 43.33 -0.56 11.20
C GLN A 2 42.22 0.13 10.40
N ASP A 3 42.51 0.50 9.14
CA ASP A 3 41.60 1.25 8.27
C ASP A 3 40.87 0.37 7.24
N ASP A 4 41.26 -0.89 7.07
CA ASP A 4 40.64 -1.81 6.09
C ASP A 4 39.28 -2.38 6.54
N HIS A 5 38.90 -2.24 7.83
CA HIS A 5 37.66 -2.83 8.35
C HIS A 5 36.46 -1.89 8.32
N ARG A 6 36.64 -0.60 7.99
CA ARG A 6 35.52 0.37 7.93
C ARG A 6 34.80 0.38 6.57
N GLN A 7 35.39 -0.24 5.54
CA GLN A 7 34.77 -0.30 4.21
C GLN A 7 33.72 -1.41 4.06
N ASP A 8 33.73 -2.41 4.94
CA ASP A 8 32.81 -3.55 4.90
C ASP A 8 31.54 -3.36 5.75
N GLN A 9 31.38 -2.19 6.37
CA GLN A 9 30.22 -1.90 7.21
C GLN A 9 29.06 -1.42 6.34
N LEU A 10 27.89 -2.03 6.56
CA LEU A 10 26.66 -1.64 5.89
C LEU A 10 26.37 -0.15 6.17
N TYR A 11 26.19 0.62 5.11
CA TYR A 11 25.71 2.00 5.18
C TYR A 11 24.19 2.02 4.94
N ILE A 12 23.45 2.67 5.85
CA ILE A 12 22.03 2.93 5.70
C ILE A 12 21.80 4.44 5.86
N ASP A 13 21.21 5.06 4.85
CA ASP A 13 20.77 6.45 4.91
C ASP A 13 19.44 6.56 5.66
N PHE A 14 19.53 6.67 6.99
CA PHE A 14 18.36 6.76 7.86
C PHE A 14 17.56 8.03 7.64
N ASP A 15 18.21 9.16 7.36
CA ASP A 15 17.51 10.42 7.11
C ASP A 15 16.64 10.31 5.84
N TYR A 16 17.12 9.59 4.82
CA TYR A 16 16.34 9.30 3.62
C TYR A 16 15.12 8.39 3.92
N LEU A 17 15.29 7.34 4.74
CA LEU A 17 14.19 6.46 5.15
C LEU A 17 13.15 7.17 6.02
N GLU A 18 13.59 7.95 6.99
CA GLU A 18 12.71 8.72 7.88
C GLU A 18 11.88 9.73 7.09
N ASN A 19 12.47 10.42 6.10
CA ASN A 19 11.74 11.34 5.22
C ASN A 19 10.67 10.63 4.37
N PHE A 20 10.97 9.41 3.89
CA PHE A 20 10.00 8.61 3.16
C PHE A 20 8.80 8.23 4.04
N VAL A 21 9.06 7.68 5.24
CA VAL A 21 8.01 7.32 6.20
C VAL A 21 7.16 8.53 6.58
N ALA A 22 7.78 9.68 6.82
CA ALA A 22 7.06 10.91 7.12
C ALA A 22 6.15 11.36 5.95
N THR A 23 6.62 11.19 4.71
CA THR A 23 5.85 11.55 3.50
C THR A 23 4.66 10.61 3.31
N GLU A 24 4.85 9.30 3.47
CA GLU A 24 3.75 8.32 3.41
C GLU A 24 2.71 8.58 4.49
N GLU A 25 3.13 8.84 5.73
CA GLU A 25 2.23 9.12 6.86
C GLU A 25 1.41 10.40 6.63
N LEU A 26 2.02 11.45 6.07
CA LEU A 26 1.30 12.67 5.70
C LEU A 26 0.27 12.41 4.61
N ALA A 27 0.66 11.73 3.52
CA ALA A 27 -0.25 11.38 2.43
C ALA A 27 -1.41 10.52 2.92
N ARG A 28 -1.15 9.58 3.84
CA ARG A 28 -2.16 8.73 4.46
C ARG A 28 -3.14 9.55 5.30
N ARG A 29 -2.66 10.48 6.12
CA ARG A 29 -3.50 11.38 6.92
C ARG A 29 -4.39 12.26 6.06
N GLU A 30 -3.81 12.88 5.02
CA GLU A 30 -4.56 13.70 4.07
C GLU A 30 -5.65 12.90 3.35
N ASN A 31 -5.33 11.66 2.94
CA ASN A 31 -6.31 10.79 2.31
C ASN A 31 -7.45 10.40 3.25
N ILE A 32 -7.16 10.08 4.52
CA ILE A 32 -8.17 9.78 5.54
C ILE A 32 -9.06 11.02 5.81
N GLU A 33 -8.46 12.21 5.84
CA GLU A 33 -9.20 13.46 6.03
C GLU A 33 -10.10 13.78 4.82
N ALA A 34 -9.62 13.56 3.59
CA ALA A 34 -10.40 13.72 2.37
C ALA A 34 -11.56 12.70 2.26
N GLN A 35 -11.41 11.50 2.81
CA GLN A 35 -12.44 10.45 2.82
C GLN A 35 -13.46 10.60 3.96
N LYS A 36 -13.26 11.50 4.93
CA LYS A 36 -14.28 11.77 5.96
C LYS A 36 -15.50 12.41 5.28
N PRO A 37 -16.68 11.77 5.32
CA PRO A 37 -17.88 12.38 4.76
C PRO A 37 -18.17 13.67 5.51
N SER A 38 -18.39 14.76 4.78
CA SER A 38 -18.87 16.01 5.37
C SER A 38 -20.17 15.70 6.10
N ARG A 39 -20.13 15.64 7.44
CA ARG A 39 -21.34 15.58 8.25
C ARG A 39 -22.00 16.95 8.19
N VAL A 40 -22.66 17.22 7.07
CA VAL A 40 -23.60 18.33 6.94
C VAL A 40 -24.79 17.93 7.80
N PHE A 41 -24.81 18.41 9.05
CA PHE A 41 -26.06 18.42 9.81
C PHE A 41 -27.01 19.35 9.05
N SER A 42 -28.00 18.78 8.38
CA SER A 42 -29.13 19.56 7.88
C SER A 42 -29.79 20.21 9.08
N THR A 43 -29.60 21.52 9.23
CA THR A 43 -30.39 22.32 10.17
C THR A 43 -31.86 21.99 9.92
N LEU A 44 -32.55 21.45 10.93
CA LEU A 44 -34.00 21.23 10.88
C LEU A 44 -34.69 22.61 10.87
N ARG A 45 -34.68 23.28 9.72
CA ARG A 45 -35.72 24.22 9.36
C ARG A 45 -36.83 23.40 8.72
N ASN A 46 -37.93 23.32 9.44
CA ASN A 46 -39.20 22.76 8.98
C ASN A 46 -39.65 23.52 7.72
N ASP A 47 -39.34 23.00 6.54
CA ASP A 47 -39.71 23.58 5.25
C ASP A 47 -41.12 23.08 4.89
N HIS A 48 -42.11 23.93 5.10
CA HIS A 48 -43.41 23.79 4.45
C HIS A 48 -43.24 24.12 2.98
N LYS A 49 -43.36 23.11 2.12
CA LYS A 49 -43.58 23.30 0.68
C LYS A 49 -44.96 23.94 0.49
N ASP A 50 -45.02 25.13 -0.08
CA ASP A 50 -46.18 25.53 -0.87
C ASP A 50 -45.73 26.27 -2.13
N GLY A 51 -46.25 25.79 -3.26
CA GLY A 51 -46.10 26.42 -4.56
C GLY A 51 -46.69 27.82 -4.54
N HIS A 52 -46.01 28.74 -5.21
CA HIS A 52 -46.54 30.08 -5.44
C HIS A 52 -47.69 30.01 -6.43
N ASP A 53 -48.90 30.07 -5.89
CA ASP A 53 -50.15 30.09 -6.64
C ASP A 53 -50.99 31.27 -6.08
N GLU A 54 -50.53 32.51 -6.34
CA GLU A 54 -51.02 33.74 -5.68
C GLU A 54 -52.56 33.84 -5.70
N PRO A 55 -53.22 33.81 -4.53
CA PRO A 55 -54.68 33.92 -4.44
C PRO A 55 -55.13 35.37 -4.62
N MET A 56 -56.18 35.58 -5.41
CA MET A 56 -56.82 36.90 -5.52
C MET A 56 -58.09 36.93 -4.65
N VAL A 57 -58.18 37.91 -3.74
CA VAL A 57 -59.30 38.08 -2.80
C VAL A 57 -60.29 39.10 -3.36
N THR A 58 -61.56 38.72 -3.48
CA THR A 58 -62.63 39.65 -3.89
C THR A 58 -63.16 40.45 -2.69
N THR A 59 -63.83 41.58 -2.94
CA THR A 59 -64.30 42.50 -1.88
C THR A 59 -65.35 41.90 -0.93
N ASP A 60 -65.93 40.76 -1.26
CA ASP A 60 -66.87 40.02 -0.41
C ASP A 60 -66.20 38.86 0.36
N GLY A 61 -64.87 38.73 0.31
CA GLY A 61 -64.09 37.84 1.16
C GLY A 61 -63.87 36.42 0.61
N ASP A 62 -64.33 36.11 -0.59
CA ASP A 62 -64.07 34.82 -1.23
C ASP A 62 -62.73 34.82 -2.01
N ILE A 63 -61.98 33.72 -1.85
CA ILE A 63 -60.65 33.50 -2.45
C ILE A 63 -60.79 32.73 -3.76
N ILE A 64 -60.29 33.31 -4.85
CA ILE A 64 -60.31 32.72 -6.18
C ILE A 64 -58.88 32.51 -6.68
N TYR A 65 -58.65 31.32 -7.23
CA TYR A 65 -57.43 30.90 -7.91
C TYR A 65 -57.74 30.51 -9.36
N VAL A 66 -56.75 30.56 -10.23
CA VAL A 66 -56.83 30.18 -11.65
C VAL A 66 -55.51 29.53 -12.08
N PRO A 67 -55.51 28.32 -12.66
CA PRO A 67 -54.28 27.64 -13.04
C PRO A 67 -53.75 28.13 -14.39
N SER A 68 -52.45 28.42 -14.45
CA SER A 68 -51.73 28.72 -15.70
C SER A 68 -51.01 27.45 -16.21
N THR A 69 -51.25 27.10 -17.47
CA THR A 69 -50.65 25.93 -18.14
C THR A 69 -49.52 26.33 -19.09
N SER A 70 -48.37 25.66 -19.03
CA SER A 70 -47.49 25.50 -20.19
C SER A 70 -46.62 24.24 -20.09
N SER A 71 -46.62 23.46 -21.18
CA SER A 71 -46.06 22.10 -21.36
C SER A 71 -44.64 22.07 -21.93
N ASP A 72 -43.95 20.93 -21.77
CA ASP A 72 -43.22 20.09 -22.79
C ASP A 72 -42.17 19.19 -22.07
N ALA A 73 -42.32 17.85 -22.05
CA ALA A 73 -41.85 16.80 -23.00
C ALA A 73 -40.31 16.62 -23.06
N GLU A 74 -39.67 15.45 -23.16
CA GLU A 74 -40.09 14.03 -23.28
C GLU A 74 -39.23 13.15 -22.31
N GLU A 75 -38.92 11.88 -22.61
CA GLU A 75 -38.14 10.97 -21.74
C GLU A 75 -37.22 10.05 -22.54
N LYS A 76 -35.99 9.76 -22.05
CA LYS A 76 -35.25 8.57 -22.50
C LYS A 76 -34.22 7.99 -21.52
N LEU A 77 -34.58 6.81 -21.03
CA LEU A 77 -33.83 5.73 -20.39
C LEU A 77 -32.53 5.31 -21.13
N SER A 78 -31.44 5.12 -20.39
CA SER A 78 -30.21 4.48 -20.88
C SER A 78 -29.89 3.19 -20.10
N LYS A 79 -29.63 2.11 -20.86
CA LYS A 79 -29.08 0.81 -20.43
C LYS A 79 -27.74 0.57 -21.16
N PRO A 80 -26.91 -0.40 -20.72
CA PRO A 80 -25.45 -0.33 -20.81
C PRO A 80 -24.87 -0.96 -22.09
N SER A 81 -23.66 -0.54 -22.46
CA SER A 81 -22.85 -1.18 -23.50
C SER A 81 -21.42 -1.38 -23.02
N GLN A 82 -20.95 -2.62 -23.06
CA GLN A 82 -19.54 -3.01 -23.14
C GLN A 82 -19.01 -2.65 -24.54
N ASP A 83 -17.77 -2.16 -24.67
CA ASP A 83 -16.66 -2.90 -25.31
C ASP A 83 -15.34 -2.09 -25.36
N THR A 84 -14.26 -2.84 -25.14
CA THR A 84 -12.80 -2.68 -25.36
C THR A 84 -12.14 -1.34 -25.71
N GLY A 85 -11.11 -1.01 -24.92
CA GLY A 85 -9.97 -0.18 -25.30
C GLY A 85 -8.84 -0.30 -24.26
N LEU A 86 -7.78 -1.05 -24.61
CA LEU A 86 -6.58 -1.27 -23.80
C LEU A 86 -5.72 0.01 -23.76
N GLU A 87 -5.56 0.60 -22.59
CA GLU A 87 -4.51 1.56 -22.21
C GLU A 87 -4.14 1.25 -20.74
N PRO A 88 -2.84 1.17 -20.35
CA PRO A 88 -2.45 0.91 -18.96
C PRO A 88 -2.57 2.20 -18.14
N GLY A 89 -3.82 2.57 -17.85
CA GLY A 89 -4.12 3.62 -16.88
C GLY A 89 -3.89 3.07 -15.48
N ILE A 90 -2.93 3.66 -14.77
CA ILE A 90 -2.72 3.49 -13.32
C ILE A 90 -4.01 3.98 -12.63
N GLY A 91 -4.93 3.04 -12.39
CA GLY A 91 -6.08 3.25 -11.53
C GLY A 91 -5.62 3.35 -10.07
N PRO A 92 -6.42 3.96 -9.19
CA PRO A 92 -6.13 3.97 -7.76
C PRO A 92 -6.10 2.52 -7.28
N VAL A 93 -4.94 2.09 -6.77
CA VAL A 93 -4.80 0.78 -6.11
C VAL A 93 -5.82 0.75 -4.98
N ASP A 94 -6.74 -0.23 -5.01
CA ASP A 94 -7.74 -0.44 -3.95
C ASP A 94 -7.03 -0.68 -2.61
N LYS A 95 -6.89 0.38 -1.81
CA LYS A 95 -6.16 0.37 -0.51
C LYS A 95 -6.92 -0.35 0.61
N GLU A 96 -8.13 -0.86 0.37
CA GLU A 96 -8.95 -1.48 1.42
C GLU A 96 -8.56 -2.93 1.77
N HIS A 97 -7.63 -3.55 1.04
CA HIS A 97 -7.13 -4.91 1.33
C HIS A 97 -5.60 -4.97 1.34
N MET A 98 -4.96 -4.02 2.03
CA MET A 98 -3.53 -4.11 2.34
C MET A 98 -3.28 -5.25 3.33
N ASP A 99 -2.55 -6.28 2.89
CA ASP A 99 -2.09 -7.39 3.74
C ASP A 99 -1.32 -6.84 4.96
N PRO A 100 -1.73 -7.14 6.20
CA PRO A 100 -1.08 -6.61 7.39
C PRO A 100 0.35 -7.10 7.57
N ASN A 101 0.76 -8.12 6.81
CA ASN A 101 2.10 -8.73 6.87
C ASN A 101 2.92 -8.44 5.59
N ARG A 102 2.70 -7.29 4.92
CA ARG A 102 3.52 -6.82 3.79
C ARG A 102 4.99 -6.76 4.19
N PHE A 103 5.29 -6.04 5.26
CA PHE A 103 6.63 -5.93 5.84
C PHE A 103 6.78 -6.95 6.95
N SER A 104 7.92 -7.64 6.97
CA SER A 104 8.31 -8.55 8.04
C SER A 104 9.76 -8.26 8.40
N PHE A 105 10.04 -8.02 9.68
CA PHE A 105 11.39 -7.75 10.14
C PHE A 105 11.77 -8.70 11.27
N PHE A 106 12.87 -9.40 11.05
CA PHE A 106 13.50 -10.30 12.01
C PHE A 106 14.86 -9.74 12.41
N SER A 107 15.21 -9.87 13.68
CA SER A 107 16.53 -9.54 14.21
C SER A 107 16.95 -10.61 15.20
N SER A 108 18.21 -11.04 15.15
CA SER A 108 18.76 -11.99 16.11
C SER A 108 18.79 -11.45 17.54
N ALA A 109 18.72 -10.12 17.71
CA ALA A 109 18.64 -9.49 19.02
C ALA A 109 17.23 -9.55 19.63
N TRP A 110 16.22 -9.90 18.83
CA TRP A 110 14.81 -9.87 19.22
C TRP A 110 14.24 -11.29 19.28
N GLU A 111 13.29 -11.51 20.20
CA GLU A 111 12.69 -12.85 20.42
C GLU A 111 11.62 -13.21 19.38
N SER A 112 11.11 -12.25 18.61
CA SER A 112 10.04 -12.44 17.63
C SER A 112 10.24 -11.59 16.37
N THR A 113 9.71 -12.07 15.25
CA THR A 113 9.52 -11.30 14.02
C THR A 113 8.40 -10.28 14.22
N ILE A 114 8.60 -9.05 13.77
CA ILE A 114 7.55 -8.02 13.70
C ILE A 114 6.99 -7.95 12.28
N HIS A 115 5.70 -7.64 12.18
CA HIS A 115 5.00 -7.53 10.90
C HIS A 115 4.21 -6.22 10.83
N ALA A 116 4.13 -5.64 9.64
CA ALA A 116 3.43 -4.39 9.40
C ALA A 116 2.90 -4.27 7.96
N ALA A 117 1.88 -3.45 7.76
CA ALA A 117 1.34 -3.12 6.44
C ALA A 117 2.22 -2.08 5.71
N GLU A 118 2.80 -1.15 6.47
CA GLU A 118 3.66 -0.07 6.01
C GLU A 118 5.04 -0.16 6.68
N PHE A 119 6.08 0.39 6.05
CA PHE A 119 7.44 0.31 6.58
C PHE A 119 7.59 1.06 7.91
N GLY A 120 6.93 2.21 8.05
CA GLY A 120 6.96 3.03 9.26
C GLY A 120 6.33 2.36 10.49
N ASP A 121 5.40 1.43 10.28
CA ASP A 121 4.68 0.72 11.34
C ASP A 121 5.53 -0.41 11.97
N LEU A 122 6.74 -0.67 11.44
CA LEU A 122 7.71 -1.59 12.07
C LEU A 122 8.30 -1.02 13.36
N VAL A 123 8.25 0.30 13.57
CA VAL A 123 8.71 0.96 14.79
C VAL A 123 7.54 1.55 15.55
N LEU A 124 7.60 1.48 16.89
CA LEU A 124 6.56 2.09 17.70
C LEU A 124 6.65 3.62 17.65
N PRO A 125 5.52 4.35 17.80
CA PRO A 125 5.55 5.80 17.84
C PRO A 125 6.52 6.34 18.91
N GLY A 126 7.50 7.13 18.46
CA GLY A 126 8.54 7.71 19.33
C GLY A 126 9.85 6.91 19.39
N GLU A 127 9.91 5.75 18.74
CA GLU A 127 11.16 5.01 18.50
C GLU A 127 11.82 5.44 17.18
N ASP A 128 13.11 5.14 17.05
CA ASP A 128 13.93 5.48 15.86
C ASP A 128 14.08 4.23 14.97
N LEU A 129 13.94 4.39 13.65
CA LEU A 129 14.22 3.36 12.64
C LEU A 129 15.64 2.82 12.76
N ARG A 130 16.60 3.65 13.22
CA ARG A 130 17.97 3.20 13.52
C ARG A 130 18.01 2.02 14.49
N GLY A 131 17.06 1.97 15.42
CA GLY A 131 16.94 0.90 16.41
C GLY A 131 16.69 -0.48 15.80
N LEU A 132 16.05 -0.55 14.63
CA LEU A 132 15.83 -1.82 13.92
C LEU A 132 17.17 -2.46 13.49
N PHE A 133 18.10 -1.64 12.98
CA PHE A 133 19.33 -2.10 12.34
C PHE A 133 20.57 -1.99 13.23
N THR A 134 20.42 -1.57 14.49
CA THR A 134 21.55 -1.37 15.42
C THR A 134 21.59 -2.47 16.47
N PHE A 135 22.73 -3.16 16.57
CA PHE A 135 22.95 -4.17 17.60
C PHE A 135 23.66 -3.57 18.84
N PRO A 136 23.34 -4.02 20.06
CA PRO A 136 24.04 -3.60 21.27
C PRO A 136 25.55 -3.89 21.19
N ARG A 137 26.37 -2.92 21.63
CA ARG A 137 27.83 -3.09 21.68
C ARG A 137 28.20 -4.21 22.65
N GLY A 138 28.64 -5.36 22.13
CA GLY A 138 29.14 -6.49 22.92
C GLY A 138 28.41 -7.82 22.69
N GLU A 139 27.33 -7.83 21.91
CA GLU A 139 26.72 -9.08 21.43
C GLU A 139 27.40 -9.54 20.12
N PRO A 140 27.47 -10.86 19.87
CA PRO A 140 28.05 -11.39 18.63
C PRO A 140 27.31 -10.82 17.42
N ASP A 141 28.03 -10.62 16.32
CA ASP A 141 27.56 -10.04 15.04
C ASP A 141 26.10 -10.41 14.73
N GLY A 142 25.19 -9.53 15.15
CA GLY A 142 23.77 -9.74 14.99
C GLY A 142 23.40 -9.70 13.51
N VAL A 143 22.35 -10.42 13.16
CA VAL A 143 21.81 -10.44 11.80
C VAL A 143 20.36 -9.98 11.82
N TRP A 144 20.00 -9.20 10.81
CA TRP A 144 18.62 -8.80 10.56
C TRP A 144 18.15 -9.29 9.20
N TRP A 145 16.84 -9.47 9.07
CA TRP A 145 16.19 -9.77 7.80
C TRP A 145 14.93 -8.93 7.66
N LEU A 146 14.91 -8.08 6.64
CA LEU A 146 13.74 -7.33 6.20
C LEU A 146 13.16 -8.00 4.94
N ASN A 147 11.93 -8.48 5.02
CA ASN A 147 11.17 -8.99 3.89
C ASN A 147 10.02 -8.05 3.54
N VAL A 148 9.85 -7.77 2.25
CA VAL A 148 8.78 -6.92 1.72
C VAL A 148 7.98 -7.68 0.66
N ASN A 149 6.70 -7.91 0.95
CA ASN A 149 5.73 -8.55 0.06
C ASN A 149 4.87 -7.50 -0.64
N ARG A 150 4.64 -7.70 -1.95
CA ARG A 150 3.96 -6.74 -2.84
C ARG A 150 4.50 -5.31 -2.64
N PRO A 151 5.82 -5.08 -2.79
CA PRO A 151 6.36 -3.74 -2.67
C PRO A 151 5.88 -2.85 -3.82
N THR A 152 5.69 -1.57 -3.56
CA THR A 152 5.52 -0.55 -4.60
C THR A 152 6.87 -0.24 -5.24
N GLU A 153 6.87 0.30 -6.45
CA GLU A 153 8.11 0.73 -7.10
C GLU A 153 8.86 1.78 -6.26
N GLU A 154 8.13 2.68 -5.61
CA GLU A 154 8.68 3.70 -4.73
C GLU A 154 9.36 3.08 -3.50
N GLU A 155 8.72 2.10 -2.83
CA GLU A 155 9.31 1.38 -1.70
C GLU A 155 10.60 0.67 -2.10
N VAL A 156 10.61 -0.07 -3.24
CA VAL A 156 11.83 -0.73 -3.74
C VAL A 156 12.93 0.30 -3.98
N ARG A 157 12.63 1.39 -4.69
CA ARG A 157 13.62 2.42 -5.01
C ARG A 157 14.15 3.08 -3.74
N THR A 158 13.28 3.41 -2.80
CA THR A 158 13.66 4.10 -1.56
C THR A 158 14.52 3.21 -0.69
N LEU A 159 14.08 1.99 -0.39
CA LEU A 159 14.83 1.03 0.41
C LEU A 159 16.17 0.74 -0.26
N CYS A 160 16.20 0.34 -1.52
CA CYS A 160 17.47 0.02 -2.17
C CYS A 160 18.44 1.23 -2.22
N LYS A 161 17.95 2.45 -2.47
CA LYS A 161 18.80 3.65 -2.43
C LYS A 161 19.36 3.91 -1.03
N ALA A 162 18.54 3.80 0.01
CA ALA A 162 18.98 4.00 1.39
C ALA A 162 20.11 3.03 1.79
N PHE A 163 20.06 1.80 1.30
CA PHE A 163 21.06 0.76 1.56
C PHE A 163 22.26 0.79 0.58
N GLY A 164 22.33 1.78 -0.31
CA GLY A 164 23.44 1.95 -1.26
C GLY A 164 23.48 0.88 -2.36
N VAL A 165 22.34 0.30 -2.73
CA VAL A 165 22.22 -0.69 -3.81
C VAL A 165 22.46 -0.04 -5.17
N HIS A 166 23.16 -0.75 -6.06
CA HIS A 166 23.50 -0.26 -7.39
C HIS A 166 22.24 -0.02 -8.25
N PRO A 167 22.14 1.08 -9.02
CA PRO A 167 20.94 1.41 -9.80
C PRO A 167 20.46 0.31 -10.76
N LEU A 168 21.37 -0.46 -11.37
CA LEU A 168 21.00 -1.59 -12.23
C LEU A 168 20.26 -2.69 -11.46
N THR A 169 20.69 -2.98 -10.21
CA THR A 169 19.97 -3.94 -9.37
C THR A 169 18.59 -3.41 -8.98
N ILE A 170 18.45 -2.11 -8.76
CA ILE A 170 17.14 -1.48 -8.50
C ILE A 170 16.24 -1.63 -9.74
N GLU A 171 16.78 -1.39 -10.94
CA GLU A 171 16.07 -1.59 -12.20
C GLU A 171 15.63 -3.04 -12.36
N ASP A 172 16.50 -4.02 -12.11
CA ASP A 172 16.17 -5.45 -12.18
C ASP A 172 14.98 -5.82 -11.27
N ILE A 173 14.99 -5.34 -10.03
CA ILE A 173 13.93 -5.63 -9.05
C ILE A 173 12.63 -4.92 -9.45
N THR A 174 12.69 -3.64 -9.84
CA THR A 174 11.50 -2.84 -10.20
C THR A 174 10.85 -3.29 -11.50
N THR A 175 11.64 -3.73 -12.49
CA THR A 175 11.16 -4.27 -13.77
C THR A 175 10.79 -5.75 -13.68
N GLN A 176 10.96 -6.37 -12.51
CA GLN A 176 10.70 -7.78 -12.26
C GLN A 176 11.45 -8.71 -13.24
N GLU A 177 12.75 -8.47 -13.42
CA GLU A 177 13.61 -9.33 -14.25
C GLU A 177 13.44 -10.80 -13.85
N ALA A 178 13.14 -11.65 -14.84
CA ALA A 178 12.80 -13.06 -14.67
C ALA A 178 14.00 -14.00 -14.79
N ARG A 179 15.14 -13.49 -15.27
CA ARG A 179 16.36 -14.27 -15.38
C ARG A 179 16.97 -14.53 -14.01
N GLU A 180 17.10 -15.81 -13.68
CA GLU A 180 17.83 -16.24 -12.49
C GLU A 180 19.32 -15.88 -12.61
N LYS A 181 19.85 -15.23 -11.59
CA LYS A 181 21.24 -14.75 -11.57
C LYS A 181 21.73 -14.50 -10.15
N ILE A 182 23.05 -14.55 -9.99
CA ILE A 182 23.75 -14.07 -8.81
C ILE A 182 24.79 -13.07 -9.28
N GLU A 183 24.75 -11.87 -8.70
CA GLU A 183 25.71 -10.80 -8.96
C GLU A 183 26.41 -10.43 -7.66
N ILE A 184 27.72 -10.26 -7.74
CA ILE A 184 28.58 -9.95 -6.59
C ILE A 184 28.98 -8.48 -6.70
N PHE A 185 28.55 -7.67 -5.74
CA PHE A 185 29.00 -6.29 -5.57
C PHE A 185 29.98 -6.20 -4.41
N SER A 186 30.71 -5.10 -4.29
CA SER A 186 31.67 -4.91 -3.20
C SER A 186 31.01 -4.86 -1.82
N SER A 187 29.77 -4.35 -1.75
CA SER A 187 29.04 -4.16 -0.49
C SER A 187 27.95 -5.20 -0.23
N TYR A 188 27.46 -5.91 -1.25
CA TYR A 188 26.37 -6.89 -1.11
C TYR A 188 26.38 -7.95 -2.23
N TYR A 189 25.66 -9.04 -1.99
CA TYR A 189 25.33 -10.03 -3.01
C TYR A 189 23.89 -9.84 -3.44
N PHE A 190 23.64 -9.88 -4.75
CA PHE A 190 22.30 -9.92 -5.30
C PHE A 190 22.00 -11.31 -5.85
N ALA A 191 20.89 -11.89 -5.42
CA ALA A 191 20.35 -13.13 -5.98
C ALA A 191 18.92 -12.89 -6.48
N CYS A 192 18.66 -13.33 -7.71
CA CYS A 192 17.33 -13.45 -8.29
C CYS A 192 17.11 -14.91 -8.64
N PHE A 193 16.04 -15.51 -8.14
CA PHE A 193 15.67 -16.89 -8.46
C PHE A 193 14.16 -17.05 -8.51
N ARG A 194 13.72 -18.10 -9.22
CA ARG A 194 12.32 -18.42 -9.38
C ARG A 194 11.85 -19.32 -8.24
N SER A 195 10.74 -18.96 -7.63
CA SER A 195 9.98 -19.76 -6.68
C SER A 195 8.60 -20.08 -7.26
N PHE A 196 7.80 -20.87 -6.53
CA PHE A 196 6.47 -21.29 -6.95
C PHE A 196 5.47 -21.09 -5.81
N ASN A 197 4.31 -20.51 -6.15
CA ASN A 197 3.16 -20.49 -5.28
C ASN A 197 2.27 -21.69 -5.62
N VAL A 198 1.67 -22.31 -4.60
CA VAL A 198 0.75 -23.43 -4.79
C VAL A 198 -0.67 -22.90 -4.65
N VAL A 199 -1.40 -22.87 -5.76
CA VAL A 199 -2.82 -22.49 -5.80
C VAL A 199 -3.63 -23.78 -5.83
N GLN A 200 -4.58 -23.95 -4.90
CA GLN A 200 -5.50 -25.08 -4.97
C GLN A 200 -6.65 -24.76 -5.92
N ASP A 201 -6.77 -25.56 -6.98
CA ASP A 201 -7.86 -25.51 -7.94
C ASP A 201 -8.71 -26.79 -7.88
N GLU A 202 -9.88 -26.79 -8.53
CA GLU A 202 -10.81 -27.92 -8.58
C GLU A 202 -10.18 -29.18 -9.21
N ASP A 203 -9.22 -28.99 -10.13
CA ASP A 203 -8.49 -30.05 -10.84
C ASP A 203 -7.19 -30.50 -10.13
N GLY A 204 -6.80 -29.86 -9.02
CA GLY A 204 -5.59 -30.17 -8.25
C GLY A 204 -4.72 -28.94 -7.92
N PRO A 205 -3.52 -29.14 -7.34
CA PRO A 205 -2.61 -28.03 -7.06
C PRO A 205 -1.97 -27.50 -8.35
N ASP A 206 -2.19 -26.22 -8.65
CA ASP A 206 -1.48 -25.48 -9.70
C ASP A 206 -0.26 -24.74 -9.13
N TYR A 207 0.80 -24.64 -9.93
CA TYR A 207 2.08 -24.07 -9.53
C TYR A 207 2.37 -22.80 -10.32
N GLU A 208 2.10 -21.66 -9.71
CA GLU A 208 2.36 -20.36 -10.32
C GLU A 208 3.77 -19.88 -10.01
N PRO A 209 4.66 -19.74 -11.01
CA PRO A 209 6.01 -19.29 -10.75
C PRO A 209 6.08 -17.78 -10.48
N PHE A 210 6.96 -17.37 -9.56
CA PHE A 210 7.26 -15.97 -9.30
C PHE A 210 8.74 -15.76 -8.94
N ASN A 211 9.23 -14.53 -9.06
CA ASN A 211 10.62 -14.22 -8.73
C ASN A 211 10.75 -13.75 -7.28
N ILE A 212 11.84 -14.16 -6.64
CA ILE A 212 12.28 -13.63 -5.35
C ILE A 212 13.62 -12.94 -5.57
N TYR A 213 13.71 -11.71 -5.05
CA TYR A 213 14.91 -10.89 -5.10
C TYR A 213 15.49 -10.81 -3.70
N VAL A 214 16.77 -11.13 -3.54
CA VAL A 214 17.46 -11.15 -2.24
C VAL A 214 18.76 -10.37 -2.35
N LEU A 215 18.93 -9.40 -1.46
CA LEU A 215 20.13 -8.61 -1.26
C LEU A 215 20.74 -9.02 0.09
N VAL A 216 22.00 -9.46 0.08
CA VAL A 216 22.69 -9.97 1.28
C VAL A 216 23.91 -9.13 1.56
N TRP A 217 23.92 -8.48 2.73
CA TRP A 217 25.08 -7.84 3.34
C TRP A 217 25.64 -8.73 4.45
N ARG A 218 26.82 -8.37 4.97
CA ARG A 218 27.43 -9.08 6.10
C ARG A 218 26.54 -9.14 7.34
N GLU A 219 25.81 -8.06 7.61
CA GLU A 219 25.04 -7.83 8.84
C GLU A 219 23.53 -8.00 8.63
N GLY A 220 23.05 -8.27 7.41
CA GLY A 220 21.64 -8.55 7.19
C GLY A 220 21.21 -8.76 5.74
N THR A 221 19.91 -9.01 5.58
CA THR A 221 19.30 -9.43 4.32
C THR A 221 18.04 -8.62 4.03
N LEU A 222 17.88 -8.15 2.79
CA LEU A 222 16.66 -7.52 2.29
C LEU A 222 16.08 -8.39 1.17
N SER A 223 14.81 -8.78 1.28
CA SER A 223 14.12 -9.55 0.25
C SER A 223 12.85 -8.87 -0.24
N PHE A 224 12.59 -9.03 -1.53
CA PHE A 224 11.36 -8.58 -2.18
C PHE A 224 10.67 -9.76 -2.87
N SER A 225 9.35 -9.85 -2.68
CA SER A 225 8.48 -10.72 -3.46
C SER A 225 7.25 -9.94 -3.89
N PHE A 226 6.89 -10.03 -5.17
CA PHE A 226 5.72 -9.35 -5.72
C PHE A 226 4.43 -10.17 -5.58
N GLN A 227 4.49 -11.37 -4.99
CA GLN A 227 3.31 -12.18 -4.75
C GLN A 227 2.71 -11.98 -3.35
N PRO A 228 1.38 -12.18 -3.20
CA PRO A 228 0.73 -12.27 -1.89
C PRO A 228 1.37 -13.35 -1.02
N ASN A 229 1.40 -13.10 0.29
CA ASN A 229 1.91 -14.08 1.25
C ASN A 229 0.99 -15.31 1.28
N SER A 230 1.48 -16.46 0.80
CA SER A 230 0.75 -17.74 0.84
C SER A 230 0.58 -18.26 2.29
N HIS A 231 1.40 -17.78 3.22
CA HIS A 231 1.42 -18.22 4.62
C HIS A 231 0.59 -17.38 5.59
N ALA A 232 -0.14 -16.35 5.13
CA ALA A 232 -1.17 -15.76 5.97
C ALA A 232 -2.18 -16.89 6.26
N PRO A 233 -2.39 -17.31 7.53
CA PRO A 233 -3.40 -18.30 7.81
C PRO A 233 -4.71 -17.74 7.27
N LYS A 234 -5.37 -18.47 6.36
CA LYS A 234 -6.76 -18.22 6.02
C LYS A 234 -7.53 -18.25 7.33
N SER A 235 -7.73 -17.09 7.95
CA SER A 235 -8.51 -16.96 9.17
C SER A 235 -9.96 -17.21 8.78
N GLU A 236 -10.37 -18.45 8.98
CA GLU A 236 -11.72 -18.87 9.35
C GLU A 236 -12.85 -18.25 8.51
N SER A 237 -13.06 -18.77 7.30
CA SER A 237 -14.34 -18.61 6.59
C SER A 237 -15.05 -19.97 6.40
N GLU A 238 -15.11 -20.76 7.48
CA GLU A 238 -15.92 -21.99 7.58
C GLU A 238 -16.98 -21.93 8.70
N LEU A 239 -17.35 -20.73 9.15
CA LEU A 239 -18.45 -20.54 10.09
C LEU A 239 -19.52 -19.60 9.52
N SER A 240 -20.20 -20.08 8.48
CA SER A 240 -21.59 -19.69 8.22
C SER A 240 -22.33 -20.90 7.65
N THR A 241 -22.81 -21.76 8.54
CA THR A 241 -23.92 -22.69 8.27
C THR A 241 -25.22 -22.01 8.65
#